data_AF-A0A6B3CR85-F1
#
_entry.id   AF-A0A6B3CR85-F1
#
_cell.length_a   1.000
_cell.length_b   1.000
_cell.length_c   1.000
_cell.angle_alpha   90.00
_cell.angle_beta   90.00
_cell.angle_gamma   90.00
#
_symmetry.space_group_name_H-M   'P 1'
#
loop_
_entity.id
_entity.type
_entity.pdbx_description
1 polymer ?
#
loop_
_entity_poly.entity_id
_entity_poly.type
_entity_poly.pdbx_seq_one_letter_code
_entity_poly.pdbx_strand_id
1 'polypeptide(L)' 'YGLTQAERDQLIADQAGVCCICLAAPAAHVDHCHETGRVRGVLCFSCNAALGQFKDRPDAIRRAAAYVEGIAWKPTLVAP' A
#
# COMPACT_ATOMS: atom_id res chain seq x y z
N TYR A 1 -5.30 8.08 -14.15
CA TYR A 1 -6.28 8.01 -13.05
C TYR A 1 -7.23 9.21 -12.97
N GLY A 2 -7.31 10.09 -13.99
CA GLY A 2 -8.44 11.02 -14.20
C GLY A 2 -8.69 12.11 -13.15
N LEU A 3 -8.06 12.04 -11.98
CA LEU A 3 -8.29 12.96 -10.87
C LEU A 3 -7.84 14.39 -11.21
N THR A 4 -8.74 15.33 -10.95
CA THR A 4 -8.42 16.73 -10.82
C THR A 4 -7.62 16.97 -9.53
N GLN A 5 -6.98 18.14 -9.46
CA GLN A 5 -6.28 18.57 -8.25
C GLN A 5 -7.23 18.68 -7.05
N ALA A 6 -8.44 19.23 -7.25
CA ALA A 6 -9.43 19.37 -6.18
C ALA A 6 -9.90 18.02 -5.63
N GLU A 7 -10.14 17.03 -6.49
CA GLU A 7 -10.52 15.68 -6.04
C GLU A 7 -9.37 14.99 -5.28
N ARG A 8 -8.13 15.17 -5.72
CA ARG A 8 -6.96 14.68 -4.98
C ARG A 8 -6.85 15.35 -3.61
N ASP A 9 -7.01 16.65 -3.55
CA ASP A 9 -6.85 17.42 -2.31
C ASP A 9 -8.00 17.08 -1.33
N GLN A 10 -9.23 16.84 -1.82
CA GLN A 10 -10.33 16.31 -1.03
C GLN A 10 -10.01 14.90 -0.49
N LEU A 11 -9.46 14.01 -1.31
CA LEU A 11 -9.07 12.67 -0.88
C LEU A 11 -7.98 12.71 0.20
N ILE A 12 -7.04 13.65 0.10
CA ILE A 12 -6.04 13.89 1.15
C ILE A 12 -6.72 14.37 2.44
N ALA A 13 -7.69 15.28 2.36
CA ALA A 13 -8.44 15.78 3.51
C ALA A 13 -9.27 14.68 4.18
N ASP A 14 -9.94 13.82 3.40
CA ASP A 14 -10.71 12.68 3.90
C ASP A 14 -9.83 11.66 4.64
N GLN A 15 -8.55 11.58 4.28
CA GLN A 15 -7.54 10.78 4.98
C GLN A 15 -6.82 11.54 6.11
N ALA A 16 -7.33 12.70 6.54
CA ALA A 16 -6.72 13.57 7.54
C ALA A 16 -5.27 13.99 7.23
N GLY A 17 -4.90 14.06 5.94
CA GLY A 17 -3.57 14.44 5.48
C GLY A 17 -2.48 13.38 5.68
N VAL A 18 -2.80 12.21 6.21
CA VAL A 18 -1.83 11.16 6.56
C VAL A 18 -1.99 9.91 5.69
N CYS A 19 -0.86 9.24 5.46
CA CYS A 19 -0.83 7.97 4.74
C CYS A 19 -1.64 6.91 5.49
N CYS A 20 -2.67 6.34 4.85
CA CYS A 20 -3.57 5.37 5.48
C CYS A 20 -2.93 3.99 5.77
N ILE A 21 -1.70 3.74 5.29
CA ILE A 21 -0.95 2.51 5.57
C ILE A 21 -0.09 2.66 6.83
N CYS A 22 0.80 3.66 6.86
CA CYS A 22 1.74 3.81 7.98
C CYS A 22 1.26 4.75 9.09
N LEU A 23 0.25 5.59 8.82
CA LEU A 23 -0.29 6.59 9.74
C LEU A 23 0.75 7.59 10.32
N ALA A 24 1.94 7.66 9.72
CA ALA A 24 3.08 8.41 10.26
C ALA A 24 3.66 9.47 9.30
N ALA A 25 3.33 9.38 8.01
CA ALA A 25 3.87 10.27 6.99
C ALA A 25 2.75 10.95 6.19
N PRO A 26 2.99 12.14 5.61
CA PRO A 26 2.01 12.83 4.78
C PRO A 26 1.55 11.99 3.59
N ALA A 27 0.26 12.07 3.28
CA ALA A 27 -0.30 11.52 2.05
C ALA A 27 0.06 12.44 0.87
N ALA A 28 0.88 11.94 -0.08
CA ALA A 28 1.41 12.76 -1.17
C ALA A 28 1.31 12.11 -2.57
N HIS A 29 1.12 10.79 -2.66
CA HIS A 29 1.14 10.04 -3.91
C HIS A 29 -0.17 9.31 -4.15
N VAL A 30 -0.84 9.57 -5.28
CA VAL A 30 -2.08 8.89 -5.65
C VAL A 30 -1.79 7.42 -5.95
N ASP A 31 -2.39 6.55 -5.15
CA ASP A 31 -2.35 5.11 -5.29
C ASP A 31 -3.59 4.61 -6.05
N HIS A 32 -3.41 3.60 -6.89
CA HIS A 32 -4.44 3.09 -7.78
C HIS A 32 -4.21 1.61 -8.13
N CYS A 33 -5.28 0.93 -8.52
CA CYS A 33 -5.20 -0.43 -9.03
C CYS A 33 -4.63 -0.44 -10.45
N HIS A 34 -3.53 -1.15 -10.68
CA HIS A 34 -2.90 -1.27 -12.00
C HIS A 34 -3.74 -2.01 -13.06
N GLU A 35 -4.74 -2.81 -12.64
CA GLU A 35 -5.63 -3.54 -13.57
C GLU A 35 -6.84 -2.71 -14.00
N THR A 36 -7.45 -1.99 -13.06
CA THR A 36 -8.73 -1.28 -13.29
C THR A 36 -8.58 0.23 -13.42
N GLY A 37 -7.42 0.77 -13.04
CA GLY A 37 -7.21 2.22 -12.92
C GLY A 37 -7.95 2.88 -11.75
N ARG A 38 -8.71 2.12 -10.95
CA ARG A 38 -9.45 2.64 -9.79
C ARG A 38 -8.49 3.21 -8.75
N VAL A 39 -8.66 4.47 -8.38
CA VAL A 39 -7.93 5.11 -7.28
C VAL A 39 -8.29 4.40 -5.96
N ARG A 40 -7.27 4.08 -5.17
CA ARG A 40 -7.43 3.45 -3.85
C ARG A 40 -7.30 4.45 -2.70
N GLY A 41 -6.46 5.49 -2.89
CA GLY A 41 -6.18 6.50 -1.86
C GLY A 41 -4.98 7.35 -2.23
N VAL A 42 -4.48 8.12 -1.25
CA VAL A 42 -3.21 8.85 -1.34
C VAL A 42 -2.25 8.35 -0.26
N LEU A 43 -1.05 7.93 -0.65
CA LEU A 43 -0.07 7.32 0.25
C LEU A 43 1.17 8.19 0.39
N CYS A 44 2.00 7.91 1.38
CA CYS A 44 3.36 8.44 1.40
C CYS A 44 4.22 7.72 0.34
N PHE A 45 5.35 8.33 -0.03
CA PHE A 45 6.27 7.78 -1.03
C PHE A 45 6.67 6.33 -0.73
N SER A 46 7.10 6.05 0.49
CA SER A 46 7.62 4.73 0.89
C SER A 46 6.55 3.64 0.88
N CYS A 47 5.35 3.93 1.37
CA CYS A 47 4.25 2.96 1.35
C CYS A 47 3.78 2.67 -0.08
N ASN A 48 3.63 3.71 -0.90
CA ASN A 48 3.28 3.54 -2.32
C ASN A 48 4.31 2.69 -3.06
N ALA A 49 5.60 2.98 -2.86
CA ALA A 49 6.69 2.19 -3.45
C ALA A 49 6.67 0.73 -2.96
N ALA A 50 6.43 0.50 -1.67
CA ALA A 50 6.37 -0.84 -1.10
C ALA A 50 5.25 -1.70 -1.74
N LEU A 51 4.06 -1.13 -1.99
CA LEU A 51 3.00 -1.84 -2.73
C LEU A 51 3.48 -2.27 -4.12
N GLY A 52 4.18 -1.38 -4.83
CA GLY A 52 4.81 -1.70 -6.12
C GLY A 52 5.88 -2.79 -6.03
N GLN A 53 6.72 -2.79 -4.98
CA GLN A 53 7.73 -3.85 -4.77
C GLN A 53 7.09 -5.22 -4.53
N PHE A 54 5.94 -5.26 -3.87
CA PHE A 54 5.14 -6.47 -3.74
C PHE A 54 4.25 -6.76 -4.95
N LYS A 55 4.33 -5.95 -6.02
CA LYS A 55 3.53 -6.09 -7.24
C LYS A 55 2.02 -6.10 -6.95
N ASP A 56 1.58 -5.31 -5.99
CA ASP A 56 0.20 -5.27 -5.48
C ASP A 56 -0.36 -6.62 -5.01
N ARG A 57 0.50 -7.61 -4.72
CA ARG A 57 0.08 -8.96 -4.32
C ARG A 57 -0.28 -9.03 -2.83
N PRO A 58 -1.57 -9.11 -2.46
CA PRO A 58 -1.95 -9.12 -1.05
C PRO A 58 -1.47 -10.38 -0.33
N ASP A 59 -1.32 -11.50 -1.04
CA ASP A 59 -0.76 -12.74 -0.49
C ASP A 59 0.71 -12.58 -0.08
N ALA A 60 1.51 -11.86 -0.88
CA ALA A 60 2.92 -11.59 -0.58
C ALA A 60 3.06 -10.59 0.59
N ILE A 61 2.22 -9.56 0.62
CA ILE A 61 2.21 -8.56 1.70
C ILE A 61 1.84 -9.22 3.05
N ARG A 62 0.83 -10.09 3.07
CA ARG A 62 0.48 -10.85 4.30
C ARG A 62 1.61 -11.76 4.76
N ARG A 63 2.32 -12.42 3.83
CA ARG A 63 3.52 -13.21 4.17
C ARG A 63 4.66 -12.34 4.70
N ALA A 64 4.84 -11.12 4.16
CA ALA A 64 5.84 -10.18 4.66
C ALA A 64 5.52 -9.72 6.10
N ALA A 65 4.26 -9.42 6.40
CA ALA A 65 3.81 -9.13 7.76
C ALA A 65 4.10 -10.31 8.71
N ALA A 66 3.67 -11.52 8.33
CA ALA A 66 3.93 -12.74 9.10
C ALA A 66 5.43 -13.03 9.29
N TYR A 67 6.28 -12.68 8.32
CA TYR A 67 7.73 -12.83 8.43
C TYR A 67 8.32 -11.87 9.47
N VAL A 68 7.91 -10.59 9.45
CA VAL A 68 8.35 -9.58 10.44
C VAL A 68 7.86 -9.92 11.85
N GLU A 69 6.66 -10.50 11.97
CA GLU A 69 6.09 -10.98 13.24
C GLU A 69 6.71 -12.29 13.73
N GLY A 70 7.61 -12.91 12.96
CA GLY A 70 8.28 -14.16 13.33
C GLY A 70 7.43 -15.43 13.14
N ILE A 71 6.23 -15.33 12.58
CA ILE A 71 5.31 -16.45 12.33
C ILE A 71 5.85 -17.37 11.23
N ALA A 72 6.50 -16.81 10.22
CA ALA A 72 6.94 -17.54 9.02
C ALA A 72 8.43 -17.98 9.04
N TRP A 73 9.19 -17.71 10.10
CA TRP A 73 10.67 -17.89 10.14
C TRP A 73 11.13 -19.37 10.16
N LYS A 74 10.25 -20.32 10.45
CA LYS A 74 10.53 -21.76 10.27
C LYS A 74 9.51 -22.41 9.34
N PRO A 75 9.58 -22.19 8.03
CA PRO A 75 8.91 -23.09 7.14
C PRO A 75 9.68 -24.41 7.23
N THR A 76 9.07 -25.45 7.80
CA THR A 76 9.45 -26.81 7.42
C THR A 76 9.21 -26.86 5.92
N LEU A 77 10.26 -26.61 5.13
CA LEU A 77 10.26 -26.83 3.70
C LEU A 77 10.18 -28.34 3.53
N VAL A 78 8.98 -28.89 3.63
CA VAL A 78 8.71 -30.21 3.09
C VAL A 78 8.89 -30.05 1.59
N ALA A 79 10.01 -30.57 1.09
CA ALA A 79 10.18 -30.74 -0.34
C ALA A 79 8.98 -31.55 -0.89
N PRO A 80 8.53 -31.28 -2.12
CA PRO A 80 7.50 -32.09 -2.76
C PRO A 80 7.90 -33.56 -2.81
#